data_AF-A0AAV4D280-F1
#
_entry.id   AF-A0AAV4D280-F1
#
_cell.length_a   1.000
_cell.length_b   1.000
_cell.length_c   1.000
_cell.angle_alpha   90.00
_cell.angle_beta   90.00
_cell.angle_gamma   90.00
#
_symmetry.space_group_name_H-M   'P 1'
#
loop_
_entity.id
_entity.type
_entity.pdbx_description
1 polymer ?
#
loop_
_entity_poly.entity_id
_entity_poly.type
_entity_poly.pdbx_seq_one_letter_code
_entity_poly.pdbx_strand_id
1 'polypeptide(L)'
;MSIYFIFQKKKCDVEGCTDTSDAHRLGDQRGLKEQDPVYDICSSTVEAIEAKINKYTRKWPGVPPSHSDVAMYCRKAKLKLPMQSILEEYKCGKARLLTMLEESDDPVVKTVQPSLKTGRKWKVTEAVDEAKEFLKMKEVIGQTQTDRRGLGLTTAKWKKARKKGT
;
A
#
# COMPACT_ATOMS: atom_id res chain seq x y z
N MET A 1 24.50 7.53 6.61
CA MET A 1 24.71 8.50 5.50
C MET A 1 24.37 7.81 4.19
N SER A 2 23.25 8.18 3.59
CA SER A 2 23.11 8.33 2.13
C SER A 2 21.77 9.04 1.90
N ILE A 3 21.91 10.32 1.62
CA ILE A 3 20.87 11.31 1.30
C ILE A 3 20.54 11.12 -0.18
N TYR A 4 19.28 11.23 -0.61
CA TYR A 4 18.85 12.03 -1.76
C TYR A 4 17.33 12.15 -1.77
N PHE A 5 16.90 13.17 -1.05
CA PHE A 5 15.71 13.98 -1.30
C PHE A 5 15.95 14.78 -2.58
N ILE A 6 15.17 14.59 -3.65
CA ILE A 6 14.98 15.60 -4.69
C ILE A 6 13.56 15.44 -5.26
N PHE A 7 12.64 16.33 -4.88
CA PHE A 7 11.64 16.81 -5.83
C PHE A 7 11.56 18.32 -5.69
N GLN A 8 12.12 18.98 -6.70
CA GLN A 8 12.22 20.42 -6.84
C GLN A 8 10.83 20.99 -7.11
N LYS A 9 10.50 21.94 -6.25
CA LYS A 9 9.43 22.92 -6.32
C LYS A 9 9.55 23.72 -7.63
N LYS A 10 8.78 23.39 -8.66
CA LYS A 10 8.52 24.33 -9.76
C LYS A 10 7.28 25.14 -9.42
N LYS A 11 7.55 26.37 -8.99
CA LYS A 11 6.59 27.45 -8.85
C LYS A 11 6.20 27.89 -10.26
N CYS A 12 4.95 27.66 -10.65
CA CYS A 12 4.35 28.33 -11.81
C CYS A 12 3.44 29.41 -11.26
N ASP A 13 3.98 30.62 -11.17
CA ASP A 13 3.18 31.84 -11.05
C ASP A 13 2.70 32.18 -12.47
N VAL A 14 1.40 32.04 -12.75
CA VAL A 14 0.72 32.75 -13.86
C VAL A 14 -0.61 33.25 -13.31
N GLU A 15 -0.61 34.51 -12.91
CA GLU A 15 -1.81 35.31 -12.71
C GLU A 15 -2.44 35.63 -14.06
N GLY A 16 -3.77 35.61 -14.13
CA GLY A 16 -4.54 36.34 -15.14
C GLY A 16 -5.42 35.48 -16.04
N CYS A 17 -6.69 35.30 -15.65
CA CYS A 17 -7.85 35.48 -16.53
C CYS A 17 -9.12 35.49 -15.67
N THR A 18 -9.76 36.66 -15.60
CA THR A 18 -11.03 36.93 -14.95
C THR A 18 -12.22 36.42 -15.76
N ASP A 19 -13.17 35.85 -15.04
CA ASP A 19 -14.63 35.82 -15.22
C ASP A 19 -15.23 35.53 -16.61
N THR A 20 -16.01 34.44 -16.70
CA THR A 20 -17.45 34.53 -16.98
C THR A 20 -18.13 33.14 -16.87
N SER A 21 -19.22 33.15 -16.12
CA SER A 21 -20.44 32.34 -16.20
C SER A 21 -20.65 31.41 -17.41
N ASP A 22 -21.36 30.32 -17.12
CA ASP A 22 -22.17 29.49 -18.03
C ASP A 22 -21.49 28.36 -18.81
N ALA A 23 -21.47 27.17 -18.19
CA ALA A 23 -21.73 25.93 -18.93
C ALA A 23 -22.27 24.82 -18.00
N HIS A 24 -23.58 24.85 -17.75
CA HIS A 24 -24.32 23.61 -17.55
C HIS A 24 -24.15 22.73 -18.80
N ARG A 25 -23.30 21.71 -18.74
CA ARG A 25 -23.41 20.51 -19.57
C ARG A 25 -23.02 19.28 -18.76
N LEU A 26 -24.06 18.60 -18.24
CA LEU A 26 -24.02 17.15 -18.13
C LEU A 26 -23.63 16.59 -19.50
N GLY A 27 -22.47 15.97 -19.58
CA GLY A 27 -21.91 15.49 -20.83
C GLY A 27 -20.76 14.54 -20.58
N ASP A 28 -21.11 13.30 -20.28
CA ASP A 28 -20.34 12.10 -20.62
C ASP A 28 -19.08 11.77 -19.77
N GLN A 29 -19.30 11.17 -18.60
CA GLN A 29 -18.24 10.51 -17.82
C GLN A 29 -17.74 9.17 -18.43
N ARG A 30 -18.16 8.79 -19.65
CA ARG A 30 -17.73 7.53 -20.28
C ARG A 30 -16.28 7.55 -20.80
N GLY A 31 -15.61 8.71 -20.76
CA GLY A 31 -14.25 8.92 -21.28
C GLY A 31 -13.09 8.76 -20.27
N LEU A 32 -13.33 8.64 -18.96
CA LEU A 32 -12.24 8.49 -17.97
C LEU A 32 -11.85 7.01 -17.70
N LYS A 33 -12.11 6.14 -18.68
CA LYS A 33 -11.67 4.73 -18.69
C LYS A 33 -10.29 4.53 -19.30
N GLU A 34 -9.54 5.61 -19.50
CA GLU A 34 -8.14 5.54 -19.89
C GLU A 34 -7.26 5.81 -18.67
N GLN A 35 -7.27 4.85 -17.75
CA GLN A 35 -6.27 4.76 -16.70
C GLN A 35 -5.30 3.67 -17.16
N ASP A 36 -4.17 4.13 -17.70
CA ASP A 36 -2.99 3.42 -18.18
C ASP A 36 -3.05 1.87 -18.07
N PRO A 37 -3.20 1.13 -19.19
CA PRO A 37 -3.35 -0.33 -19.22
C PRO A 37 -2.08 -1.10 -18.82
N VAL A 38 -1.06 -0.42 -18.31
CA VAL A 38 0.30 -0.96 -18.31
C VAL A 38 0.47 -2.07 -17.27
N TYR A 39 -0.28 -2.11 -16.15
CA TYR A 39 -0.17 -3.23 -15.18
C TYR A 39 -1.46 -3.57 -14.40
N ASP A 40 -2.52 -3.95 -15.12
CA ASP A 40 -3.68 -4.63 -14.53
C ASP A 40 -3.38 -6.11 -14.26
N ILE A 41 -2.60 -6.36 -13.21
CA ILE A 41 -2.21 -7.70 -12.78
C ILE A 41 -3.23 -8.21 -11.76
N CYS A 42 -3.84 -9.38 -12.01
CA CYS A 42 -4.70 -10.04 -11.04
C CYS A 42 -3.89 -10.75 -9.96
N SER A 43 -4.36 -10.77 -8.71
CA SER A 43 -3.73 -11.50 -7.60
C SER A 43 -3.43 -12.98 -7.92
N SER A 44 -4.32 -13.67 -8.64
CA SER A 44 -4.13 -15.06 -9.08
C SER A 44 -2.92 -15.27 -10.00
N THR A 45 -2.60 -14.29 -10.84
CA THR A 45 -1.43 -14.40 -11.74
C THR A 45 -0.13 -14.32 -10.97
N VAL A 46 -0.07 -13.45 -9.96
CA VAL A 46 1.07 -13.33 -9.05
C VAL A 46 1.24 -14.63 -8.25
N GLU A 47 0.14 -15.26 -7.82
CA GLU A 47 0.18 -16.53 -7.10
C GLU A 47 0.77 -17.66 -7.96
N ALA A 48 0.38 -17.72 -9.23
CA ALA A 48 0.91 -18.70 -10.17
C ALA A 48 2.41 -18.51 -10.44
N ILE A 49 2.89 -17.25 -10.49
CA ILE A 49 4.31 -16.94 -10.63
C ILE A 49 5.08 -17.37 -9.38
N GLU A 50 4.58 -17.02 -8.21
CA GLU A 50 5.20 -17.38 -6.94
C GLU A 50 5.28 -18.90 -6.73
N ALA A 51 4.21 -19.64 -7.08
CA ALA A 51 4.21 -21.09 -7.02
C ALA A 51 5.29 -21.73 -7.90
N LYS A 52 5.54 -21.18 -9.10
CA LYS A 52 6.62 -21.64 -9.98
C LYS A 52 7.99 -21.37 -9.35
N ILE A 53 8.19 -20.16 -8.82
CA ILE A 53 9.45 -19.78 -8.17
C ILE A 53 9.70 -20.67 -6.96
N ASN A 54 8.69 -20.94 -6.13
CA ASN A 54 8.81 -21.83 -4.97
C ASN A 54 9.20 -23.25 -5.38
N LYS A 55 8.64 -23.78 -6.46
CA LYS A 55 9.01 -25.11 -6.97
C LYS A 55 10.50 -25.20 -7.32
N TYR A 56 11.04 -24.21 -8.04
CA TYR A 56 12.45 -24.19 -8.41
C TYR A 56 13.35 -23.89 -7.20
N THR A 57 12.94 -22.96 -6.35
CA THR A 57 13.65 -22.59 -5.11
C THR A 57 13.69 -23.73 -4.11
N ARG A 58 12.75 -24.67 -4.13
CA ARG A 58 12.81 -25.87 -3.27
C ARG A 58 13.75 -26.92 -3.85
N LYS A 59 13.72 -27.10 -5.17
CA LYS A 59 14.56 -28.07 -5.88
C LYS A 59 16.05 -27.71 -5.81
N TRP A 60 16.39 -26.43 -5.83
CA TRP A 60 17.78 -25.98 -5.90
C TRP A 60 18.62 -26.24 -4.62
N PRO A 61 18.20 -25.80 -3.42
CA PRO A 61 18.83 -26.08 -2.13
C PRO A 61 18.38 -27.41 -1.48
N GLY A 62 17.48 -28.17 -2.12
CA GLY A 62 17.00 -29.46 -1.57
C GLY A 62 16.05 -29.32 -0.37
N VAL A 63 15.25 -28.26 -0.32
CA VAL A 63 14.28 -28.05 0.77
C VAL A 63 13.15 -29.10 0.67
N PRO A 64 12.78 -29.76 1.78
CA PRO A 64 11.75 -30.78 1.74
C PRO A 64 10.40 -30.20 1.29
N PRO A 65 9.58 -30.97 0.55
CA PRO A 65 8.28 -30.50 0.06
C PRO A 65 7.29 -30.22 1.20
N SER A 66 7.51 -30.76 2.41
CA SER A 66 6.71 -30.50 3.61
C SER A 66 6.96 -29.12 4.24
N HIS A 67 8.00 -28.40 3.81
CA HIS A 67 8.27 -27.07 4.35
C HIS A 67 7.25 -26.06 3.82
N SER A 68 6.62 -25.26 4.67
CA SER A 68 5.59 -24.32 4.22
C SER A 68 6.20 -23.12 3.47
N ASP A 69 5.44 -22.54 2.53
CA ASP A 69 5.86 -21.31 1.82
C ASP A 69 6.07 -20.15 2.81
N VAL A 70 5.22 -20.05 3.83
CA VAL A 70 5.35 -19.06 4.92
C VAL A 70 6.69 -19.19 5.64
N ALA A 71 7.16 -20.41 5.90
CA ALA A 71 8.45 -20.62 6.56
C ALA A 71 9.63 -20.23 5.66
N MET A 72 9.48 -20.31 4.33
CA MET A 72 10.49 -19.94 3.35
C MET A 72 10.75 -18.42 3.33
N TYR A 73 9.70 -17.60 3.51
CA TYR A 73 9.78 -16.14 3.50
C TYR A 73 9.89 -15.51 4.89
N CYS A 74 9.72 -16.30 5.95
CA CYS A 74 9.70 -15.78 7.30
C CYS A 74 11.10 -15.33 7.75
N ARG A 75 11.24 -14.03 8.06
CA ARG A 75 12.50 -13.47 8.61
C ARG A 75 12.85 -14.00 10.01
N LYS A 76 11.89 -14.61 10.71
CA LYS A 76 12.03 -15.15 12.08
C LYS A 76 12.19 -16.68 12.13
N ALA A 77 12.11 -17.37 11.00
CA ALA A 77 12.31 -18.81 10.96
C ALA A 77 13.77 -19.18 11.28
N LYS A 78 13.99 -20.43 11.68
CA LYS A 78 15.35 -20.98 11.91
C LYS A 78 16.18 -20.95 10.63
N LEU A 79 15.55 -21.28 9.50
CA LEU A 79 16.12 -21.13 8.16
C LEU A 79 15.68 -19.77 7.61
N LYS A 80 16.62 -18.82 7.53
CA LYS A 80 16.37 -17.50 6.97
C LYS A 80 16.93 -17.45 5.56
N LEU A 81 16.05 -17.47 4.57
CA LEU A 81 16.45 -17.24 3.19
C LEU A 81 16.34 -15.75 2.88
N PRO A 82 17.26 -15.16 2.09
CA PRO A 82 17.17 -13.76 1.67
C PRO A 82 16.15 -13.59 0.54
N MET A 83 14.92 -14.06 0.77
CA MET A 83 13.83 -14.05 -0.21
C MET A 83 12.59 -13.43 0.41
N GLN A 84 11.89 -12.62 -0.37
CA GLN A 84 10.60 -12.05 -0.01
C GLN A 84 9.51 -12.64 -0.89
N SER A 85 8.30 -12.79 -0.35
CA SER A 85 7.15 -13.25 -1.11
C SER A 85 6.76 -12.17 -2.12
N ILE A 86 6.60 -12.58 -3.38
CA ILE A 86 6.19 -11.67 -4.45
C ILE A 86 4.75 -11.22 -4.23
N LEU A 87 3.89 -12.10 -3.73
CA LEU A 87 2.52 -11.78 -3.34
C LEU A 87 2.46 -10.75 -2.23
N GLU A 88 3.32 -10.87 -1.22
CA GLU A 88 3.40 -9.91 -0.13
C GLU A 88 3.79 -8.52 -0.67
N GLU A 89 4.84 -8.45 -1.47
CA GLU A 89 5.30 -7.19 -2.09
C GLU A 89 4.26 -6.62 -3.06
N TYR A 90 3.58 -7.47 -3.84
CA TYR A 90 2.49 -7.07 -4.72
C TYR A 90 1.33 -6.43 -3.95
N LYS A 91 0.89 -7.07 -2.84
CA LYS A 91 -0.17 -6.54 -1.99
C LYS A 91 0.24 -5.23 -1.32
N CYS A 92 1.46 -5.18 -0.79
CA CYS A 92 2.04 -3.99 -0.18
C CYS A 92 2.11 -2.84 -1.18
N GLY A 93 2.59 -3.10 -2.40
CA GLY A 93 2.67 -2.12 -3.47
C GLY A 93 1.30 -1.58 -3.88
N LYS A 94 0.29 -2.44 -4.06
CA LYS A 94 -1.09 -2.03 -4.39
C LYS A 94 -1.72 -1.21 -3.25
N ALA A 95 -1.56 -1.64 -2.00
CA ALA A 95 -2.04 -0.87 -0.84
C ALA A 95 -1.37 0.50 -0.75
N ARG A 96 -0.05 0.56 -0.94
CA ARG A 96 0.72 1.81 -0.97
C ARG A 96 0.24 2.74 -2.08
N LEU A 97 0.03 2.21 -3.29
CA LEU A 97 -0.51 2.99 -4.41
C LEU A 97 -1.88 3.58 -4.08
N LEU A 98 -2.79 2.78 -3.49
CA LEU A 98 -4.11 3.26 -3.08
C LEU A 98 -3.98 4.42 -2.08
N THR A 99 -3.20 4.23 -1.02
CA THR A 99 -3.01 5.26 0.01
C THR A 99 -2.37 6.53 -0.58
N MET A 100 -1.40 6.40 -1.50
CA MET A 100 -0.80 7.56 -2.17
C MET A 100 -1.80 8.33 -3.05
N LEU A 101 -2.73 7.63 -3.71
CA LEU A 101 -3.78 8.27 -4.51
C LEU A 101 -4.80 8.97 -3.62
N GLU A 102 -5.21 8.34 -2.51
CA GLU A 102 -6.14 8.91 -1.53
C GLU A 102 -5.57 10.14 -0.80
N GLU A 103 -4.28 10.10 -0.46
CA GLU A 103 -3.56 11.17 0.24
C GLU A 103 -2.92 12.20 -0.69
N SER A 104 -3.20 12.14 -2.00
CA SER A 104 -2.65 13.09 -2.97
C SER A 104 -3.12 14.52 -2.71
N ASP A 105 -2.19 15.47 -2.88
CA ASP A 105 -2.48 16.92 -2.73
C ASP A 105 -3.23 17.49 -3.96
N ASP A 106 -3.18 16.80 -5.10
CA ASP A 106 -3.85 17.20 -6.33
C ASP A 106 -5.36 16.95 -6.24
N PRO A 107 -6.22 18.00 -6.33
CA PRO A 107 -7.66 17.84 -6.22
C PRO A 107 -8.25 16.99 -7.34
N VAL A 108 -7.65 16.97 -8.54
CA VAL A 108 -8.14 16.17 -9.68
C VAL A 108 -7.93 14.69 -9.41
N VAL A 109 -6.72 14.30 -9.00
CA VAL A 109 -6.39 12.91 -8.66
C VAL A 109 -7.25 12.41 -7.50
N LYS A 110 -7.44 13.26 -6.48
CA LYS A 110 -8.28 12.95 -5.32
C LYS A 110 -9.76 12.80 -5.65
N THR A 111 -10.26 13.53 -6.64
CA THR A 111 -11.66 13.45 -7.09
C THR A 111 -11.90 12.23 -7.98
N VAL A 112 -10.96 11.91 -8.86
CA VAL A 112 -11.10 10.80 -9.82
C VAL A 112 -10.87 9.43 -9.17
N GLN A 113 -9.97 9.34 -8.17
CA GLN A 113 -9.61 8.11 -7.44
C GLN A 113 -9.69 6.82 -8.27
N PRO A 114 -8.66 6.53 -9.07
CA PRO A 114 -8.54 5.30 -9.86
C PRO A 114 -8.88 4.03 -9.07
N SER A 115 -9.85 3.24 -9.55
CA SER A 115 -10.12 1.93 -8.95
C SER A 115 -9.00 0.97 -9.31
N LEU A 116 -8.21 0.54 -8.33
CA LEU A 116 -7.16 -0.45 -8.56
C LEU A 116 -7.77 -1.82 -8.88
N LYS A 117 -7.48 -2.37 -10.07
CA LYS A 117 -7.91 -3.74 -10.40
C LYS A 117 -6.94 -4.74 -9.76
N THR A 118 -7.46 -5.60 -8.89
CA THR A 118 -6.70 -6.68 -8.22
C THR A 118 -7.33 -8.07 -8.37
N GLY A 119 -8.41 -8.17 -9.14
CA GLY A 119 -9.17 -9.39 -9.39
C GLY A 119 -10.24 -9.67 -8.31
N ARG A 120 -10.89 -10.84 -8.39
CA ARG A 120 -11.99 -11.24 -7.48
C ARG A 120 -11.51 -11.69 -6.10
N LYS A 121 -10.32 -12.30 -6.03
CA LYS A 121 -9.83 -13.01 -4.83
C LYS A 121 -9.44 -12.06 -3.69
N TRP A 122 -8.95 -10.87 -4.03
CA TRP A 122 -8.47 -9.90 -3.05
C TRP A 122 -8.75 -8.48 -3.55
N LYS A 123 -9.34 -7.67 -2.68
CA LYS A 123 -9.65 -6.27 -2.94
C LYS A 123 -8.80 -5.39 -2.04
N VAL A 124 -8.18 -4.37 -2.64
CA VAL A 124 -7.23 -3.49 -1.93
C VAL A 124 -7.95 -2.58 -0.96
N THR A 125 -9.08 -2.01 -1.37
CA THR A 125 -9.87 -1.06 -0.57
C THR A 125 -10.26 -1.68 0.77
N GLU A 126 -10.91 -2.85 0.72
CA GLU A 126 -11.32 -3.61 1.92
C GLU A 126 -10.13 -3.90 2.85
N ALA A 127 -9.00 -4.34 2.30
CA ALA A 127 -7.81 -4.64 3.10
C ALA A 127 -7.16 -3.40 3.73
N VAL A 128 -7.16 -2.28 3.02
CA VAL A 128 -6.64 -0.99 3.53
C VAL A 128 -7.58 -0.42 4.58
N ASP A 129 -8.88 -0.52 4.40
CA ASP A 129 -9.88 -0.04 5.35
C ASP A 129 -9.84 -0.86 6.65
N GLU A 130 -9.77 -2.19 6.56
CA GLU A 130 -9.55 -3.07 7.72
C GLU A 130 -8.26 -2.69 8.46
N ALA A 131 -7.17 -2.41 7.74
CA ALA A 131 -5.92 -1.98 8.34
C ALA A 131 -6.05 -0.60 9.03
N LYS A 132 -6.78 0.35 8.43
CA LYS A 132 -7.08 1.67 9.02
C LYS A 132 -7.93 1.51 10.29
N GLU A 133 -8.94 0.65 10.28
CA GLU A 133 -9.78 0.35 11.44
C GLU A 133 -8.99 -0.31 12.56
N PHE A 134 -8.12 -1.27 12.23
CA PHE A 134 -7.23 -1.89 13.18
C PHE A 134 -6.27 -0.88 13.82
N LEU A 135 -5.78 0.10 13.05
CA LEU A 135 -4.95 1.18 13.57
C LEU A 135 -5.73 2.09 14.53
N LYS A 136 -6.98 2.45 14.21
CA LYS A 136 -7.86 3.20 15.11
C LYS A 136 -8.16 2.43 16.39
N MET A 137 -8.47 1.14 16.27
CA MET A 137 -8.69 0.26 17.42
C MET A 137 -7.44 0.17 18.29
N LYS A 138 -6.26 0.05 17.68
CA LYS A 138 -4.99 0.05 18.41
C LYS A 138 -4.71 1.37 19.11
N GLU A 139 -5.11 2.49 18.53
CA GLU A 139 -5.04 3.81 19.17
C GLU A 139 -5.95 3.90 20.40
N VAL A 140 -7.17 3.37 20.32
CA VAL A 140 -8.14 3.32 21.43
C VAL A 140 -7.67 2.40 22.56
N ILE A 141 -7.20 1.20 22.22
CA ILE A 141 -6.69 0.22 23.19
C ILE A 141 -5.43 0.75 23.88
N GLY A 142 -4.64 1.57 23.17
CA GLY A 142 -3.35 2.06 23.66
C GLY A 142 -2.32 0.94 23.79
N GLN A 143 -1.39 1.10 24.74
CA GLN A 143 -0.35 0.11 24.97
C GLN A 143 -0.89 -1.06 25.82
N THR A 144 -0.98 -2.24 25.22
CA THR A 144 -1.33 -3.46 25.93
C THR A 144 -0.12 -4.09 26.62
N GLN A 145 -0.37 -4.80 27.71
CA GLN A 145 0.65 -5.63 28.36
C GLN A 145 1.04 -6.78 27.43
N THR A 146 2.26 -6.76 26.88
CA THR A 146 2.75 -7.82 25.98
C THR A 146 3.44 -8.97 26.73
N ASP A 147 3.98 -8.70 27.93
CA ASP A 147 4.77 -9.64 28.74
C ASP A 147 4.25 -9.71 30.18
N ARG A 148 4.77 -10.63 31.00
CA ARG A 148 4.56 -10.66 32.47
C ARG A 148 5.20 -9.49 33.23
N ARG A 149 5.75 -8.48 32.54
CA ARG A 149 6.46 -7.34 33.12
C ARG A 149 5.56 -6.26 33.75
N GLY A 150 4.24 -6.38 33.60
CA GLY A 150 3.27 -5.41 34.12
C GLY A 150 3.08 -4.17 33.23
N LEU A 151 2.03 -3.41 33.52
CA LEU A 151 1.69 -2.15 32.84
C LEU A 151 2.70 -1.06 33.25
N GLY A 152 3.18 -0.25 32.29
CA GLY A 152 4.02 0.92 32.56
C GLY A 152 5.54 0.73 32.49
N LEU A 153 6.05 -0.50 32.30
CA LEU A 153 7.50 -0.75 32.24
C LEU A 153 8.14 -0.42 30.87
N THR A 154 7.33 -0.32 29.81
CA THR A 154 7.80 0.07 28.48
C THR A 154 7.57 1.56 28.27
N THR A 155 8.59 2.30 27.82
CA THR A 155 8.44 3.74 27.52
C THR A 155 7.49 3.91 26.34
N ALA A 156 6.31 4.47 26.61
CA ALA A 156 5.34 4.79 25.58
C ALA A 156 5.92 5.86 24.65
N LYS A 157 6.27 5.48 23.42
CA LYS A 157 6.62 6.45 22.36
C LYS A 157 5.33 6.98 21.76
N TRP A 158 4.73 7.96 22.41
CA TRP A 158 3.65 8.75 21.82
C TRP A 158 4.22 9.53 20.63
N LYS A 159 3.72 9.27 19.43
CA LYS A 159 4.00 10.16 18.29
C LYS A 159 3.13 11.40 18.46
N LYS A 160 3.75 12.58 18.57
CA LYS A 160 3.00 13.85 18.58
C LYS A 160 2.19 13.96 17.29
N ALA A 161 0.94 14.39 17.40
CA ALA A 161 0.12 14.75 16.25
C ALA A 161 0.85 15.85 15.45
N ARG A 162 1.01 15.64 14.15
CA ARG A 162 1.55 16.67 13.25
C ARG A 162 0.45 17.74 13.11
N LYS A 163 0.77 19.01 13.37
CA LYS A 163 -0.17 20.13 13.11
C LYS A 163 -0.59 20.04 11.63
N LYS A 164 -1.91 20.00 11.36
CA LYS A 164 -2.43 20.28 10.02
C LYS A 164 -2.01 21.72 9.69
N GLY A 165 -1.23 21.89 8.63
CA GLY A 165 -0.94 23.21 8.09
C GLY A 165 -2.24 23.84 7.64
N THR A 166 -2.59 24.94 8.28
CA THR A 166 -3.57 25.94 7.83
C THR A 166 -3.11 26.57 6.54
#